data_AF-A0A3M1ZRZ0-F1
#
_entry.id   AF-A0A3M1ZRZ0-F1
#
_cell.length_a   1.000
_cell.length_b   1.000
_cell.length_c   1.000
_cell.angle_alpha   90.00
_cell.angle_beta   90.00
_cell.angle_gamma   90.00
#
_symmetry.space_group_name_H-M   'P 1'
#
loop_
_entity.id
_entity.type
_entity.pdbx_description
1 polymer ?
#
loop_
_entity_poly.entity_id
_entity_poly.type
_entity_poly.pdbx_seq_one_letter_code
_entity_poly.pdbx_strand_id
1 'polypeptide(L)'
;MPWKRYLFKGDEVYVRVMPDGKPMVRGGRVELRYRLGARKSYRGSVENLEDVDGEIVDDEAMGGAAPSARAAPKTTPSKPADDETIVIYSDGACLGNPGPAGIGVYAEYPDEIVEYAEYLGETTNNFAELSAILRALERVPEADRSRPVHLYTDSAWSLGVLVQGWKAKTHLDLIRRIQELAGTFSDLELLKIRGHAGHHGNEEADRLANIAVRREDGFERRRPRRRTSGA
;
A
#
# COMPACT_ATOMS: atom_id res chain seq x y z
N MET A 1 5.19 -25.78 -12.84
CA MET A 1 4.15 -26.78 -12.50
C MET A 1 3.22 -26.86 -13.70
N PRO A 2 2.86 -28.07 -14.14
CA PRO A 2 2.13 -28.28 -15.38
C PRO A 2 0.66 -27.85 -15.32
N TRP A 3 0.06 -27.75 -16.50
CA TRP A 3 -1.35 -27.50 -16.73
C TRP A 3 -1.93 -28.62 -17.59
N LYS A 4 -3.21 -28.93 -17.46
CA LYS A 4 -3.92 -29.90 -18.30
C LYS A 4 -5.25 -29.31 -18.75
N ARG A 5 -5.71 -29.65 -19.94
CA ARG A 5 -7.01 -29.18 -20.45
C ARG A 5 -8.18 -29.94 -19.79
N TYR A 6 -9.21 -29.18 -19.41
CA TYR A 6 -10.47 -29.62 -18.80
C TYR A 6 -11.64 -28.82 -19.39
N LEU A 7 -12.88 -29.26 -19.12
CA LEU A 7 -14.05 -28.41 -19.24
C LEU A 7 -14.44 -27.87 -17.87
N PHE A 8 -14.77 -26.58 -17.80
CA PHE A 8 -15.34 -25.95 -16.61
C PHE A 8 -16.68 -25.35 -16.98
N LYS A 9 -17.77 -25.95 -16.48
CA LYS A 9 -19.15 -25.56 -16.86
C LYS A 9 -19.39 -25.53 -18.37
N GLY A 10 -18.78 -26.44 -19.12
CA GLY A 10 -18.89 -26.54 -20.57
C GLY A 10 -17.90 -25.68 -21.37
N ASP A 11 -17.12 -24.81 -20.73
CA ASP A 11 -16.07 -24.02 -21.39
C ASP A 11 -14.71 -24.73 -21.30
N GLU A 12 -13.93 -24.69 -22.38
CA GLU A 12 -12.54 -25.20 -22.37
C GLU A 12 -11.66 -24.33 -21.47
N VAL A 13 -10.95 -24.99 -20.55
CA VAL A 13 -10.01 -24.35 -19.64
C VAL A 13 -8.75 -25.21 -19.46
N TYR A 14 -7.68 -24.57 -19.03
CA TYR A 14 -6.43 -25.19 -18.61
C TYR A 14 -6.35 -25.10 -17.09
N VAL A 15 -6.26 -26.24 -16.42
CA VAL A 15 -6.23 -26.36 -14.96
C VAL A 15 -4.83 -26.68 -14.50
N ARG A 16 -4.41 -26.08 -13.38
CA ARG A 16 -3.13 -26.38 -12.74
C ARG A 16 -3.16 -27.81 -12.19
N VAL A 17 -2.22 -28.65 -12.61
CA VAL A 17 -2.16 -30.06 -12.23
C VAL A 17 -0.84 -30.42 -11.55
N MET A 18 -0.87 -31.50 -10.79
CA MET A 18 0.30 -32.22 -10.31
C MET A 18 1.03 -32.89 -11.49
N PRO A 19 2.30 -33.33 -11.34
CA PRO A 19 3.02 -34.04 -12.40
C PRO A 19 2.34 -35.32 -12.90
N ASP A 20 1.46 -35.91 -12.09
CA ASP A 20 0.64 -37.09 -12.45
C ASP A 20 -0.65 -36.72 -13.22
N GLY A 21 -0.84 -35.44 -13.56
CA GLY A 21 -1.98 -34.95 -14.33
C GLY A 21 -3.25 -34.68 -13.51
N LYS A 22 -3.24 -34.88 -12.18
CA LYS A 22 -4.42 -34.61 -11.34
C LYS A 22 -4.58 -33.14 -10.99
N PRO A 23 -5.82 -32.59 -10.93
CA PRO A 23 -6.06 -31.21 -10.53
C PRO A 23 -5.51 -30.88 -9.15
N MET A 24 -4.79 -29.75 -9.04
CA MET A 24 -4.39 -29.20 -7.75
C MET A 24 -5.58 -28.51 -7.09
N VAL A 25 -6.16 -29.17 -6.07
CA VAL A 25 -7.29 -28.64 -5.31
C VAL A 25 -6.83 -28.00 -4.00
N ARG A 26 -7.24 -26.76 -3.75
CA ARG A 26 -7.08 -26.08 -2.44
C ARG A 26 -8.42 -25.54 -1.98
N GLY A 27 -8.94 -26.06 -0.87
CA GLY A 27 -10.24 -25.66 -0.33
C GLY A 27 -11.40 -25.90 -1.32
N GLY A 28 -11.40 -27.05 -2.00
CA GLY A 28 -12.42 -27.42 -3.00
C GLY A 28 -12.32 -26.67 -4.33
N ARG A 29 -11.28 -25.86 -4.54
CA ARG A 29 -11.11 -25.04 -5.75
C ARG A 29 -9.83 -25.37 -6.49
N VAL A 30 -9.89 -25.26 -7.82
CA VAL A 30 -8.77 -25.41 -8.74
C VAL A 30 -8.41 -24.06 -9.36
N GLU A 31 -7.14 -23.87 -9.70
CA GLU A 31 -6.69 -22.74 -10.52
C GLU A 31 -6.86 -23.07 -12.00
N LEU A 32 -7.52 -22.18 -12.76
CA LEU A 32 -7.80 -22.37 -14.17
C LEU A 32 -7.54 -21.12 -15.03
N ARG A 33 -7.28 -21.33 -16.32
CA ARG A 33 -7.06 -20.30 -17.35
C ARG A 33 -7.81 -20.69 -18.63
N TYR A 34 -8.41 -19.72 -19.31
CA TYR A 34 -9.28 -20.00 -20.47
C TYR A 34 -8.56 -20.16 -21.81
N ARG A 35 -7.26 -19.88 -21.88
CA ARG A 35 -6.48 -20.00 -23.13
C ARG A 35 -4.99 -20.16 -22.83
N LEU A 36 -4.29 -20.82 -23.74
CA LEU A 36 -2.82 -20.85 -23.77
C LEU A 36 -2.25 -19.42 -23.78
N GLY A 37 -1.11 -19.21 -23.14
CA GLY A 37 -0.51 -17.88 -22.96
C GLY A 37 -1.23 -16.92 -22.01
N ALA A 38 -2.39 -17.27 -21.44
CA ALA A 38 -3.10 -16.39 -20.52
C ALA A 38 -2.35 -16.23 -19.19
N ARG A 39 -1.98 -14.99 -18.84
CA ARG A 39 -1.40 -14.71 -17.51
C ARG A 39 -2.43 -14.58 -16.39
N LYS A 40 -3.68 -14.24 -16.71
CA LYS A 40 -4.76 -14.11 -15.73
C LYS A 40 -5.34 -15.48 -15.42
N SER A 41 -5.26 -15.91 -14.17
CA SER A 41 -5.91 -17.11 -13.67
C SER A 41 -7.16 -16.81 -12.84
N TYR A 42 -8.00 -17.82 -12.74
CA TYR A 42 -9.26 -17.81 -12.01
C TYR A 42 -9.31 -19.02 -11.07
N ARG A 43 -10.29 -19.03 -10.17
CA ARG A 43 -10.58 -20.18 -9.31
C ARG A 43 -11.98 -20.71 -9.58
N GLY A 44 -12.07 -22.00 -9.87
CA GLY A 44 -13.32 -22.73 -10.06
C GLY A 44 -13.50 -23.80 -9.00
N SER A 45 -14.74 -24.14 -8.64
CA SER A 45 -15.01 -25.35 -7.84
C SER A 45 -14.61 -26.57 -8.66
N VAL A 46 -13.90 -27.52 -8.03
CA VAL A 46 -13.52 -28.80 -8.67
C VAL A 46 -14.74 -29.60 -9.11
N GLU A 47 -15.89 -29.42 -8.47
CA GLU A 47 -17.14 -30.11 -8.80
C GLU A 47 -17.71 -29.74 -10.16
N ASN A 48 -17.33 -28.58 -10.71
CA ASN A 48 -17.76 -28.15 -12.05
C ASN A 48 -16.71 -28.49 -13.13
N LEU A 49 -15.75 -29.36 -12.80
CA LEU A 49 -14.63 -29.69 -13.65
C LEU A 49 -14.80 -31.08 -14.26
N GLU A 50 -14.71 -31.18 -15.58
CA GLU A 50 -14.79 -32.43 -16.32
C GLU A 50 -13.47 -32.70 -17.04
N ASP A 51 -12.88 -33.88 -16.80
CA ASP A 51 -11.63 -34.28 -17.44
C ASP A 51 -11.92 -34.70 -18.89
N VAL A 52 -11.27 -34.04 -19.84
CA VAL A 52 -11.36 -34.35 -21.28
C VAL A 52 -10.13 -35.09 -21.80
N ASP A 53 -9.36 -35.68 -20.88
CA ASP A 53 -8.08 -36.35 -21.16
C ASP A 53 -7.13 -35.48 -22.00
N GLY A 54 -7.05 -34.20 -21.62
CA GLY A 54 -6.20 -33.23 -22.30
C GLY A 54 -4.71 -33.50 -22.12
N GLU A 55 -3.90 -33.02 -23.07
CA GLU A 55 -2.45 -33.03 -22.92
C GLU A 55 -2.00 -32.17 -21.74
N ILE A 56 -0.91 -32.61 -21.10
CA ILE A 56 -0.22 -31.85 -20.07
C ILE A 56 0.71 -30.86 -20.78
N VAL A 57 0.48 -29.56 -20.55
CA VAL A 57 1.32 -28.47 -21.04
C VAL A 57 2.13 -27.86 -19.91
N ASP A 58 3.32 -27.34 -20.22
CA ASP A 58 4.17 -26.69 -19.24
C ASP A 58 3.70 -25.27 -18.88
N ASP A 59 4.38 -24.67 -17.90
CA ASP A 59 4.04 -23.33 -17.42
C ASP A 59 4.39 -22.23 -18.44
N GLU A 60 5.36 -22.49 -19.32
CA GLU A 60 5.82 -21.57 -20.38
C GLU A 60 4.77 -21.44 -21.47
N ALA A 61 4.18 -22.55 -21.93
CA ALA A 61 3.06 -22.60 -22.85
C ALA A 61 1.82 -21.86 -22.32
N MET A 62 1.67 -21.76 -20.99
CA MET A 62 0.60 -21.00 -20.34
C MET A 62 0.93 -19.52 -20.12
N GLY A 63 2.04 -19.00 -20.67
CA GLY A 63 2.42 -17.59 -20.56
C GLY A 63 3.16 -17.25 -19.26
N GLY A 64 3.62 -18.28 -18.55
CA GLY A 64 4.39 -18.19 -17.31
C GLY A 64 3.54 -18.11 -16.04
N ALA A 65 4.25 -17.90 -14.93
CA ALA A 65 3.64 -17.68 -13.62
C ALA A 65 2.55 -16.58 -13.70
N ALA A 66 1.44 -16.79 -13.00
CA ALA A 66 0.46 -15.73 -12.82
C ALA A 66 1.18 -14.50 -12.25
N PRO A 67 0.81 -13.27 -12.62
CA PRO A 67 1.35 -12.09 -11.96
C PRO A 67 1.17 -12.30 -10.46
N SER A 68 2.27 -12.24 -9.70
CA SER A 68 2.25 -12.52 -8.27
C SER A 68 1.10 -11.75 -7.64
N ALA A 69 0.35 -12.40 -6.75
CA ALA A 69 -0.61 -11.69 -5.90
C ALA A 69 0.10 -10.43 -5.38
N ARG A 70 -0.48 -9.25 -5.66
CA ARG A 70 0.14 -7.98 -5.33
C ARG A 70 0.53 -8.01 -3.86
N ALA A 71 1.82 -7.78 -3.58
CA ALA A 71 2.35 -7.89 -2.23
C ALA A 71 1.50 -7.02 -1.29
N ALA A 72 1.12 -7.59 -0.14
CA ALA A 72 0.50 -6.83 0.95
C ALA A 72 1.40 -5.64 1.32
N PRO A 73 0.84 -4.51 1.80
CA PRO A 73 1.69 -3.40 2.17
C PRO A 73 2.61 -3.83 3.32
N LYS A 74 3.86 -3.38 3.30
CA LYS A 74 4.79 -3.64 4.41
C LYS A 74 4.22 -3.03 5.69
N THR A 75 4.25 -3.77 6.79
CA THR A 75 3.82 -3.28 8.12
C THR A 75 4.99 -3.07 9.07
N THR A 76 6.17 -3.53 8.68
CA THR A 76 7.41 -3.49 9.46
C THR A 76 8.52 -3.05 8.53
N PRO A 77 9.39 -2.12 8.94
CA PRO A 77 10.50 -1.69 8.11
C PRO A 77 11.51 -2.83 7.93
N SER A 78 12.29 -2.76 6.86
CA SER A 78 13.33 -3.74 6.55
C SER A 78 14.48 -3.70 7.58
N LYS A 79 14.73 -2.53 8.17
CA LYS A 79 15.62 -2.32 9.31
C LYS A 79 14.85 -1.59 10.42
N PRO A 80 15.05 -1.94 11.70
CA PRO A 80 14.53 -1.13 12.79
C PRO A 80 15.03 0.31 12.70
N ALA A 81 14.21 1.27 13.11
CA ALA A 81 14.64 2.67 13.18
C ALA A 81 15.81 2.82 14.16
N ASP A 82 16.82 3.58 13.76
CA ASP A 82 17.99 3.96 14.55
C ASP A 82 18.05 5.49 14.73
N ASP A 83 19.16 5.99 15.29
CA ASP A 83 19.36 7.41 15.58
C ASP A 83 19.42 8.30 14.33
N GLU A 84 19.67 7.73 13.15
CA GLU A 84 19.78 8.47 11.88
C GLU A 84 18.49 8.39 11.04
N THR A 85 17.57 7.50 11.42
CA THR A 85 16.31 7.23 10.73
C THR A 85 15.30 8.34 10.97
N ILE A 86 14.69 8.85 9.89
CA ILE A 86 13.55 9.76 9.97
C ILE A 86 12.27 8.93 10.01
N VAL A 87 11.50 9.09 11.09
CA VAL A 87 10.23 8.37 11.27
C VAL A 87 9.08 9.36 11.13
N ILE A 88 8.20 9.12 10.16
CA ILE A 88 7.10 10.02 9.82
C ILE A 88 5.78 9.27 9.94
N TYR A 89 4.77 9.92 10.51
CA TYR A 89 3.40 9.47 10.55
C TYR A 89 2.54 10.51 9.84
N SER A 90 1.63 10.05 8.99
CA SER A 90 0.72 10.93 8.24
C SER A 90 -0.70 10.41 8.29
N ASP A 91 -1.64 11.32 8.50
CA ASP A 91 -3.07 10.99 8.51
C ASP A 91 -3.91 12.12 7.87
N GLY A 92 -5.07 11.74 7.32
CA GLY A 92 -6.03 12.64 6.70
C GLY A 92 -7.42 12.44 7.33
N ALA A 93 -8.05 13.55 7.73
CA ALA A 93 -9.39 13.57 8.30
C ALA A 93 -10.35 14.34 7.37
N CYS A 94 -11.58 13.86 7.27
CA CYS A 94 -12.64 14.51 6.50
C CYS A 94 -13.99 14.38 7.21
N LEU A 95 -14.65 15.51 7.50
CA LEU A 95 -15.97 15.55 8.15
C LEU A 95 -17.08 15.50 7.10
N GLY A 96 -17.56 14.28 6.83
CA GLY A 96 -18.44 14.01 5.68
C GLY A 96 -17.60 13.74 4.43
N ASN A 97 -18.09 12.95 3.47
CA ASN A 97 -17.27 12.54 2.31
C ASN A 97 -18.05 12.71 0.99
N PRO A 98 -17.90 13.86 0.29
CA PRO A 98 -16.98 14.96 0.56
C PRO A 98 -17.41 15.87 1.73
N GLY A 99 -16.47 16.64 2.28
CA GLY A 99 -16.69 17.60 3.36
C GLY A 99 -15.39 18.32 3.78
N PRO A 100 -15.43 19.18 4.81
CA PRO A 100 -14.24 19.85 5.36
C PRO A 100 -13.17 18.83 5.74
N ALA A 101 -11.97 19.00 5.20
CA ALA A 101 -10.89 18.04 5.34
C ALA A 101 -9.57 18.70 5.74
N GLY A 102 -8.73 17.93 6.41
CA GLY A 102 -7.44 18.38 6.91
C GLY A 102 -6.51 17.21 7.07
N ILE A 103 -5.23 17.53 7.23
CA ILE A 103 -4.16 16.53 7.33
C ILE A 103 -3.28 16.82 8.52
N GLY A 104 -2.62 15.77 9.00
CA GLY A 104 -1.65 15.84 10.06
C GLY A 104 -0.40 15.06 9.67
N VAL A 105 0.75 15.64 9.97
CA VAL A 105 2.05 14.98 9.84
C VAL A 105 2.80 15.14 11.16
N TYR A 106 3.24 14.02 11.70
CA TYR A 106 4.14 13.96 12.85
C TYR A 106 5.44 13.29 12.43
N ALA A 107 6.55 14.02 12.43
CA ALA A 107 7.84 13.52 11.99
C ALA A 107 8.89 13.65 13.09
N GLU A 108 9.58 12.56 13.37
CA GLU A 108 10.73 12.49 14.26
C GLU A 108 12.01 12.40 13.42
N TYR A 109 12.76 13.50 13.41
CA TYR A 109 14.11 13.58 12.86
C TYR A 109 15.13 13.21 13.95
N PRO A 110 16.42 13.02 13.61
CA PRO A 110 17.47 12.74 14.59
C PRO A 110 17.58 13.80 15.72
N ASP A 111 17.34 15.07 15.38
CA ASP A 111 17.56 16.24 16.22
C ASP A 111 16.28 17.01 16.57
N GLU A 112 15.21 16.85 15.79
CA GLU A 112 13.95 17.56 15.99
C GLU A 112 12.69 16.70 15.81
N ILE A 113 11.57 17.23 16.31
CA ILE A 113 10.23 16.74 16.05
C ILE A 113 9.48 17.84 15.31
N VAL A 114 8.84 17.47 14.20
CA VAL A 114 8.00 18.35 13.37
C VAL A 114 6.55 17.90 13.47
N GLU A 115 5.69 18.83 13.88
CA GLU A 115 4.23 18.68 13.89
C GLU A 115 3.65 19.63 12.85
N TYR A 116 2.99 19.08 11.83
CA TYR A 116 2.37 19.85 10.76
C TYR A 116 0.89 19.51 10.64
N ALA A 117 0.08 20.56 10.46
CA ALA A 117 -1.35 20.46 10.21
C ALA A 117 -1.73 21.41 9.07
N GLU A 118 -2.64 21.00 8.20
CA GLU A 118 -3.12 21.82 7.07
C GLU A 118 -4.60 21.55 6.83
N TYR A 119 -5.39 22.62 6.75
CA TYR A 119 -6.77 22.53 6.27
C TYR A 119 -6.80 22.55 4.74
N LEU A 120 -7.54 21.64 4.15
CA LEU A 120 -7.61 21.43 2.69
C LEU A 120 -8.90 21.98 2.06
N GLY A 121 -9.80 22.57 2.85
CA GLY A 121 -11.13 22.94 2.39
C GLY A 121 -12.06 21.73 2.26
N GLU A 122 -13.07 21.84 1.41
CA GLU A 122 -13.99 20.73 1.13
C GLU A 122 -13.42 19.75 0.11
N THR A 123 -13.15 18.51 0.53
CA THR A 123 -12.66 17.44 -0.35
C THR A 123 -13.08 16.06 0.16
N THR A 124 -12.46 14.99 -0.31
CA THR A 124 -12.71 13.60 0.12
C THR A 124 -11.64 13.09 1.07
N ASN A 125 -11.96 12.05 1.84
CA ASN A 125 -10.98 11.43 2.74
C ASN A 125 -9.75 10.89 1.98
N ASN A 126 -9.96 10.24 0.83
CA ASN A 126 -8.87 9.71 0.01
C ASN A 126 -7.91 10.80 -0.49
N PHE A 127 -8.45 12.00 -0.80
CA PHE A 127 -7.62 13.13 -1.18
C PHE A 127 -6.81 13.65 0.02
N ALA A 128 -7.43 13.72 1.20
CA ALA A 128 -6.75 14.11 2.43
C ALA A 128 -5.62 13.14 2.79
N GLU A 129 -5.88 11.83 2.77
CA GLU A 129 -4.87 10.80 3.06
C GLU A 129 -3.67 10.86 2.09
N LEU A 130 -3.90 10.99 0.77
CA LEU A 130 -2.81 11.16 -0.19
C LEU A 130 -2.06 12.49 0.01
N SER A 131 -2.78 13.57 0.34
CA SER A 131 -2.18 14.87 0.59
C SER A 131 -1.29 14.83 1.84
N ALA A 132 -1.71 14.10 2.88
CA ALA A 132 -0.90 13.89 4.08
C ALA A 132 0.43 13.21 3.76
N ILE A 133 0.43 12.18 2.91
CA ILE A 133 1.65 11.50 2.45
C ILE A 133 2.52 12.45 1.63
N LEU A 134 1.95 13.19 0.67
CA LEU A 134 2.73 14.15 -0.13
C LEU A 134 3.40 15.18 0.78
N ARG A 135 2.65 15.74 1.70
CA ARG A 135 3.15 16.77 2.63
C ARG A 135 4.22 16.20 3.53
N ALA A 136 4.05 14.99 4.07
CA ALA A 136 5.09 14.30 4.82
C ALA A 136 6.41 14.20 4.04
N LEU A 137 6.38 13.79 2.78
CA LEU A 137 7.58 13.70 1.93
C LEU A 137 8.19 15.07 1.63
N GLU A 138 7.37 16.10 1.37
CA GLU A 138 7.84 17.47 1.11
C GLU A 138 8.56 18.09 2.31
N ARG A 139 8.30 17.63 3.54
CA ARG A 139 8.96 18.15 4.74
C ARG A 139 10.35 17.59 4.96
N VAL A 140 10.73 16.49 4.28
CA VAL A 140 12.08 15.96 4.36
C VAL A 140 13.00 16.79 3.46
N PRO A 141 13.98 17.52 4.05
CA PRO A 141 14.93 18.32 3.28
C PRO A 141 15.70 17.47 2.27
N GLU A 142 16.05 18.03 1.12
CA GLU A 142 16.78 17.30 0.07
C GLU A 142 18.08 16.68 0.58
N ALA A 143 18.80 17.38 1.47
CA ALA A 143 20.03 16.90 2.10
C ALA A 143 19.82 15.62 2.95
N ASP A 144 18.60 15.41 3.47
CA ASP A 144 18.26 14.30 4.34
C ASP A 144 17.62 13.11 3.60
N ARG A 145 17.32 13.23 2.30
CA ARG A 145 16.69 12.15 1.50
C ARG A 145 17.61 10.94 1.26
N SER A 146 18.88 11.07 1.64
CA SER A 146 19.84 9.96 1.67
C SER A 146 19.74 9.10 2.95
N ARG A 147 19.04 9.58 3.98
CA ARG A 147 18.81 8.84 5.23
C ARG A 147 17.70 7.79 5.05
N PRO A 148 17.65 6.77 5.92
CA PRO A 148 16.48 5.90 6.03
C PRO A 148 15.24 6.70 6.44
N VAL A 149 14.14 6.55 5.70
CA VAL A 149 12.86 7.19 5.98
C VAL A 149 11.77 6.13 6.11
N HIS A 150 11.15 6.07 7.28
CA HIS A 150 9.98 5.22 7.54
C HIS A 150 8.73 6.10 7.60
N LEU A 151 7.88 6.04 6.59
CA LEU A 151 6.62 6.79 6.54
C LEU A 151 5.45 5.85 6.80
N TYR A 152 4.82 6.02 7.95
CA TYR A 152 3.67 5.27 8.41
C TYR A 152 2.35 5.97 8.06
N THR A 153 1.40 5.20 7.54
CA THR A 153 0.02 5.63 7.32
C THR A 153 -0.93 4.47 7.58
N ASP A 154 -2.15 4.77 8.01
CA ASP A 154 -3.25 3.80 8.08
C ASP A 154 -4.18 3.84 6.85
N SER A 155 -3.87 4.61 5.81
CA SER A 155 -4.62 4.57 4.55
C SER A 155 -4.26 3.35 3.72
N ALA A 156 -5.13 2.32 3.78
CA ALA A 156 -4.98 1.13 2.94
C ALA A 156 -5.12 1.47 1.44
N TRP A 157 -6.00 2.42 1.10
CA TRP A 157 -6.24 2.81 -0.28
C TRP A 157 -5.04 3.56 -0.87
N SER A 158 -4.45 4.50 -0.13
CA SER A 158 -3.27 5.26 -0.58
C SER A 158 -2.07 4.33 -0.82
N LEU A 159 -1.79 3.40 0.11
CA LEU A 159 -0.74 2.39 -0.12
C LEU A 159 -1.07 1.48 -1.29
N GLY A 160 -2.35 1.12 -1.45
CA GLY A 160 -2.83 0.35 -2.58
C GLY A 160 -2.42 0.97 -3.93
N VAL A 161 -2.68 2.25 -4.10
CA VAL A 161 -2.39 2.97 -5.36
C VAL A 161 -0.91 3.33 -5.52
N LEU A 162 -0.20 3.62 -4.42
CA LEU A 162 1.21 4.02 -4.46
C LEU A 162 2.17 2.84 -4.64
N VAL A 163 1.98 1.74 -3.90
CA VAL A 163 2.97 0.64 -3.83
C VAL A 163 2.44 -0.73 -4.23
N GLN A 164 1.12 -0.94 -4.22
CA GLN A 164 0.53 -2.24 -4.62
C GLN A 164 0.00 -2.24 -6.06
N GLY A 165 0.23 -1.16 -6.81
CA GLY A 165 -0.15 -1.00 -8.22
C GLY A 165 -1.67 -0.92 -8.46
N TRP A 166 -2.49 -0.60 -7.45
CA TRP A 166 -3.93 -0.41 -7.63
C TRP A 166 -4.19 0.67 -8.66
N LYS A 167 -5.16 0.44 -9.55
CA LYS A 167 -5.52 1.42 -10.57
C LYS A 167 -6.40 2.48 -9.93
N ALA A 168 -5.84 3.66 -9.68
CA ALA A 168 -6.62 4.82 -9.30
C ALA A 168 -7.41 5.34 -10.51
N LYS A 169 -8.64 5.82 -10.27
CA LYS A 169 -9.45 6.55 -11.26
C LYS A 169 -9.49 8.05 -10.99
N THR A 170 -9.16 8.46 -9.77
CA THR A 170 -9.19 9.84 -9.28
C THR A 170 -7.84 10.21 -8.69
N HIS A 171 -7.58 11.51 -8.51
CA HIS A 171 -6.37 12.05 -7.88
C HIS A 171 -5.06 11.64 -8.56
N LEU A 172 -5.09 11.40 -9.88
CA LEU A 172 -3.95 10.90 -10.65
C LEU A 172 -2.73 11.81 -10.56
N ASP A 173 -2.93 13.13 -10.62
CA ASP A 173 -1.83 14.09 -10.54
C ASP A 173 -1.19 14.12 -9.14
N LEU A 174 -1.99 13.96 -8.09
CA LEU A 174 -1.48 13.86 -6.71
C LEU A 174 -0.65 12.58 -6.54
N ILE A 175 -1.14 11.44 -7.05
CA ILE A 175 -0.42 10.16 -7.03
C ILE A 175 0.92 10.27 -7.79
N ARG A 176 0.92 10.90 -8.97
CA ARG A 176 2.15 11.12 -9.75
C ARG A 176 3.18 11.94 -8.99
N ARG A 177 2.76 13.06 -8.38
CA ARG A 177 3.66 13.91 -7.58
C ARG A 177 4.26 13.16 -6.40
N ILE A 178 3.46 12.32 -5.71
CA ILE A 178 3.97 11.47 -4.62
C ILE A 178 5.01 10.48 -5.15
N GLN A 179 4.72 9.81 -6.28
CA GLN A 179 5.64 8.82 -6.87
C GLN A 179 6.96 9.46 -7.35
N GLU A 180 6.89 10.63 -7.99
CA GLU A 180 8.06 11.39 -8.42
C GLU A 180 8.91 11.81 -7.23
N LEU A 181 8.29 12.39 -6.20
CA LEU A 181 8.99 12.83 -5.00
C LEU A 181 9.59 11.65 -4.23
N ALA A 182 8.83 10.56 -4.04
CA ALA A 182 9.28 9.33 -3.41
C ALA A 182 10.51 8.74 -4.12
N GLY A 183 10.57 8.85 -5.46
CA GLY A 183 11.71 8.41 -6.26
C GLY A 183 13.02 9.18 -6.00
N THR A 184 12.96 10.32 -5.30
CA THR A 184 14.16 11.10 -4.92
C THR A 184 14.79 10.63 -3.60
N PHE A 185 14.17 9.69 -2.89
CA PHE A 185 14.68 9.13 -1.64
C PHE A 185 15.48 7.87 -1.92
N SER A 186 16.66 7.75 -1.30
CA SER A 186 17.50 6.56 -1.48
C SER A 186 16.99 5.35 -0.68
N ASP A 187 16.31 5.59 0.44
CA ASP A 187 15.81 4.56 1.35
C ASP A 187 14.49 5.00 2.00
N LEU A 188 13.40 4.96 1.22
CA LEU A 188 12.04 5.28 1.68
C LEU A 188 11.20 4.02 1.77
N GLU A 189 10.65 3.76 2.96
CA GLU A 189 9.67 2.71 3.20
C GLU A 189 8.30 3.30 3.55
N LEU A 190 7.31 3.06 2.69
CA LEU A 190 5.90 3.33 2.99
C LEU A 190 5.29 2.13 3.74
N LEU A 191 4.87 2.37 4.97
CA LEU A 191 4.50 1.34 5.94
C LEU A 191 3.04 1.49 6.38
N LYS A 192 2.32 0.37 6.36
CA LYS A 192 0.95 0.27 6.86
C LYS A 192 0.95 0.07 8.36
N ILE A 193 0.20 0.90 9.07
CA ILE A 193 -0.16 0.67 10.48
C ILE A 193 -1.66 0.57 10.66
N ARG A 194 -2.08 0.05 11.82
CA ARG A 194 -3.48 0.03 12.21
C ARG A 194 -3.82 1.37 12.86
N GLY A 195 -4.89 2.01 12.38
CA GLY A 195 -5.45 3.18 13.04
C GLY A 195 -5.93 2.84 14.45
N HIS A 196 -5.84 3.82 15.36
CA HIS A 196 -6.30 3.74 16.75
C HIS A 196 -5.81 2.50 17.54
N ALA A 197 -4.55 2.09 17.30
CA ALA A 197 -3.97 0.91 17.91
C ALA A 197 -2.93 1.22 19.03
N GLY A 198 -2.91 2.43 19.59
CA GLY A 198 -1.93 2.81 20.62
C GLY A 198 -0.60 3.31 20.06
N HIS A 199 -0.52 3.60 18.75
CA HIS A 199 0.69 4.12 18.12
C HIS A 199 0.75 5.64 18.28
N HIS A 200 1.52 6.12 19.26
CA HIS A 200 1.63 7.54 19.60
C HIS A 200 1.79 8.46 18.38
N GLY A 201 2.72 8.16 17.47
CA GLY A 201 2.93 9.00 16.28
C GLY A 201 1.72 9.07 15.34
N ASN A 202 0.97 7.98 15.19
CA ASN A 202 -0.26 7.97 14.38
C ASN A 202 -1.40 8.71 15.07
N GLU A 203 -1.54 8.53 16.39
CA GLU A 203 -2.52 9.28 17.18
C GLU A 203 -2.23 10.78 17.14
N GLU A 204 -0.96 11.16 17.10
CA GLU A 204 -0.55 12.55 16.95
C GLU A 204 -0.86 13.09 15.55
N ALA A 205 -0.62 12.31 14.49
CA ALA A 205 -1.02 12.67 13.13
C ALA A 205 -2.55 12.82 12.99
N ASP A 206 -3.34 11.88 13.50
CA ASP A 206 -4.81 11.96 13.55
C ASP A 206 -5.28 13.20 14.32
N ARG A 207 -4.69 13.46 15.49
CA ARG A 207 -4.98 14.65 16.29
C ARG A 207 -4.70 15.94 15.51
N LEU A 208 -3.58 16.01 14.80
CA LEU A 208 -3.21 17.17 13.97
C LEU A 208 -4.18 17.37 12.81
N ALA A 209 -4.57 16.30 12.11
CA ALA A 209 -5.55 16.35 11.03
C ALA A 209 -6.91 16.88 11.52
N ASN A 210 -7.40 16.35 12.64
CA ASN A 210 -8.64 16.81 13.26
C ASN A 210 -8.57 18.26 13.74
N ILE A 211 -7.41 18.73 14.22
CA ILE A 211 -7.24 20.14 14.59
C ILE A 211 -7.33 21.04 13.36
N ALA A 212 -6.68 20.67 12.26
CA ALA A 212 -6.76 21.42 11.02
C ALA A 212 -8.20 21.56 10.54
N VAL A 213 -8.98 20.47 10.54
CA VAL A 213 -10.39 20.52 10.15
C VAL A 213 -11.20 21.42 11.09
N ARG A 214 -11.05 21.26 12.41
CA ARG A 214 -11.86 22.02 13.38
C ARG A 214 -11.55 23.51 13.41
N ARG A 215 -10.31 23.89 13.10
CA ARG A 215 -9.87 25.29 13.07
C ARG A 215 -10.00 25.91 11.69
N GLU A 216 -10.18 25.10 10.66
CA GLU A 216 -10.11 25.50 9.25
C GLU A 216 -8.81 26.25 8.91
N ASP A 217 -7.71 25.84 9.55
CA ASP A 217 -6.41 26.50 9.48
C ASP A 217 -5.26 25.47 9.58
N GLY A 218 -4.04 25.90 9.28
CA GLY A 218 -2.83 25.08 9.34
C GLY A 218 -1.73 25.67 10.20
N PHE A 219 -0.77 24.85 10.61
CA PHE A 219 0.44 25.30 11.28
C PHE A 219 1.58 24.29 11.11
N GLU A 220 2.80 24.78 11.33
CA GLU A 220 3.99 23.94 11.50
C GLU A 220 4.65 24.30 12.83
N ARG A 221 5.01 23.29 13.63
CA ARG A 221 5.79 23.44 14.85
C ARG A 221 6.99 22.53 14.79
N ARG A 222 8.16 23.07 15.14
CA ARG A 222 9.40 22.33 15.28
C ARG A 222 9.89 22.45 16.71
N ARG A 223 10.30 21.34 17.32
CA ARG A 223 10.88 21.31 18.66
C ARG A 223 12.06 20.36 18.72
N PRO A 224 13.08 20.64 19.54
CA PRO A 224 14.20 19.71 19.72
C PRO A 224 13.71 18.34 20.19
N ARG A 225 14.24 17.27 19.59
CA ARG A 225 14.00 15.91 20.05
C ARG A 225 14.78 15.72 21.34
N ARG A 226 14.07 15.59 22.47
CA ARG A 226 14.72 15.29 23.75
C ARG A 226 15.31 13.89 23.67
N ARG A 227 16.62 13.80 23.43
CA ARG A 227 17.36 12.56 23.65
C ARG A 227 17.20 12.20 25.12
N THR A 228 16.58 11.05 25.41
CA THR A 228 16.76 10.43 26.73
C THR A 228 18.24 10.17 26.86
N SER A 229 18.93 11.01 27.63
CA SER A 229 20.30 10.75 28.04
C SER A 229 20.24 9.42 28.80
N GLY A 230 20.74 8.35 28.18
CA GLY A 230 20.91 7.08 28.86
C GLY A 230 21.81 7.31 30.06
N ALA A 231 21.24 7.12 31.25
CA ALA A 231 22.00 6.87 32.47
C ALA A 231 22.33 5.37 32.55
#